data_AF-A0A520VSC3-F1
#
_entry.id   AF-A0A520VSC3-F1
#
_cell.length_a   1.000
_cell.length_b   1.000
_cell.length_c   1.000
_cell.angle_alpha   90.00
_cell.angle_beta   90.00
_cell.angle_gamma   90.00
#
_symmetry.space_group_name_H-M   'P 1'
#
loop_
_entity.id
_entity.type
_entity.pdbx_description
1 polymer ?
#
loop_
_entity_poly.entity_id
_entity_poly.type
_entity_poly.pdbx_seq_one_letter_code
_entity_poly.pdbx_strand_id
1 'polypeptide(L)'
;MCFNYTITTNQFHGSIYRKPLSKNRICLHEEIMKLHYKGWGYTRIHRHLLKNGFEIGKSKTTVDLIIKKIKKRKEVLSQPIIDGIGNFRVEMIEF
;
A
#
# COMPACT_ATOMS: atom_id res chain seq x y z
N MET A 1 -4.87 -3.99 41.42
CA MET A 1 -3.82 -3.48 40.52
C MET A 1 -4.48 -3.13 39.19
N CYS A 2 -4.53 -1.85 38.86
CA CYS A 2 -5.01 -1.38 37.55
C CYS A 2 -3.82 -0.81 36.79
N PHE A 3 -3.67 -1.17 35.53
CA PHE A 3 -2.66 -0.58 34.64
C PHE A 3 -3.32 -0.22 33.31
N ASN A 4 -2.82 0.83 32.67
CA ASN A 4 -3.26 1.25 31.35
C ASN A 4 -2.38 0.60 30.29
N TYR A 5 -2.99 0.07 29.23
CA TYR A 5 -2.29 -0.55 28.11
C TYR A 5 -2.79 0.01 26.79
N THR A 6 -1.86 0.42 25.91
CA THR A 6 -2.16 1.01 24.60
C THR A 6 -1.68 0.09 23.49
N ILE A 7 -2.61 -0.50 22.74
CA ILE A 7 -2.30 -1.31 21.55
C ILE A 7 -2.31 -0.42 20.33
N THR A 8 -1.19 -0.37 19.60
CA THR A 8 -1.15 0.23 18.26
C THR A 8 -1.09 -0.88 17.23
N THR A 9 -2.18 -1.06 16.47
CA THR A 9 -2.26 -2.09 15.42
C THR A 9 -2.97 -1.59 14.17
N ASN A 10 -2.43 -1.99 13.02
CA ASN A 10 -2.97 -1.69 11.70
C ASN A 10 -4.16 -2.57 11.34
N GLN A 11 -4.48 -3.57 12.16
CA GLN A 11 -5.55 -4.53 11.93
C GLN A 11 -6.92 -3.89 12.12
N PHE A 12 -7.07 -3.07 13.17
CA PHE A 12 -8.30 -2.32 13.43
C PHE A 12 -8.40 -1.01 12.62
N HIS A 13 -7.32 -0.62 11.94
CA HIS A 13 -7.36 0.51 11.03
C HIS A 13 -7.95 0.09 9.68
N GLY A 14 -9.16 0.59 9.38
CA GLY A 14 -9.91 0.37 8.13
C GLY A 14 -9.26 1.05 6.92
N SER A 15 -8.00 0.75 6.65
CA SER A 15 -7.24 1.35 5.56
C SER A 15 -7.92 1.08 4.22
N ILE A 16 -8.04 2.13 3.40
CA ILE A 16 -8.52 2.03 2.01
C ILE A 16 -7.68 1.02 1.21
N TYR A 17 -6.41 0.80 1.60
CA TYR A 17 -5.51 -0.16 0.97
C TYR A 17 -5.89 -1.63 1.19
N ARG A 18 -6.75 -1.95 2.17
CA ARG A 18 -7.29 -3.30 2.36
C ARG A 18 -8.48 -3.59 1.43
N LYS A 19 -9.16 -2.57 0.91
CA LYS A 19 -10.31 -2.76 -0.01
C LYS A 19 -9.85 -3.32 -1.36
N PRO A 20 -10.46 -4.40 -1.88
CA PRO A 20 -10.05 -4.99 -3.16
C PRO A 20 -10.18 -3.98 -4.31
N LEU A 21 -9.28 -4.10 -5.29
CA LEU A 21 -9.32 -3.29 -6.51
C LEU A 21 -10.19 -3.99 -7.55
N SER A 22 -10.83 -3.23 -8.44
CA SER A 22 -11.53 -3.80 -9.58
C SER A 22 -10.55 -4.46 -10.57
N LYS A 23 -11.03 -5.46 -11.33
CA LYS A 23 -10.21 -6.21 -12.30
C LYS A 23 -9.45 -5.30 -13.28
N ASN A 24 -10.10 -4.27 -13.80
CA ASN A 24 -9.47 -3.32 -14.74
C ASN A 24 -8.32 -2.54 -14.08
N ARG A 25 -8.46 -2.16 -12.79
CA ARG A 25 -7.41 -1.46 -12.05
C ARG A 25 -6.22 -2.37 -11.77
N ILE A 26 -6.47 -3.65 -11.48
CA ILE A 26 -5.41 -4.64 -11.28
C ILE A 26 -4.60 -4.80 -12.57
N CYS A 27 -5.27 -5.03 -13.71
CA CYS A 27 -4.61 -5.14 -15.02
C CYS A 27 -3.76 -3.89 -15.36
N LEU A 28 -4.31 -2.69 -15.15
CA LEU A 28 -3.57 -1.43 -15.33
C LEU A 28 -2.33 -1.36 -14.44
N HIS A 29 -2.46 -1.71 -13.15
CA HIS A 29 -1.35 -1.67 -12.20
C HIS A 29 -0.25 -2.67 -12.54
N GLU A 30 -0.62 -3.88 -12.97
CA GLU A 30 0.32 -4.93 -13.39
C GLU A 30 1.14 -4.48 -14.60
N GLU A 31 0.49 -3.94 -15.64
CA GLU A 31 1.20 -3.47 -16.84
C GLU A 31 2.10 -2.26 -16.52
N ILE A 32 1.63 -1.32 -15.69
CA ILE A 32 2.47 -0.19 -15.21
C ILE A 32 3.72 -0.70 -14.49
N MET A 33 3.55 -1.62 -13.54
CA MET A 33 4.68 -2.12 -12.75
C MET A 33 5.65 -2.93 -13.61
N LYS A 34 5.14 -3.74 -14.55
CA LYS A 34 5.96 -4.47 -15.52
C LYS A 34 6.82 -3.53 -16.37
N LEU A 35 6.25 -2.43 -16.89
CA LEU A 35 7.01 -1.44 -17.66
C LEU A 35 7.99 -0.65 -16.78
N HIS A 36 7.59 -0.31 -15.56
CA HIS A 36 8.45 0.36 -14.58
C HIS A 36 9.67 -0.51 -14.22
N TYR A 37 9.49 -1.82 -14.00
CA TYR A 37 10.60 -2.74 -13.73
C TYR A 37 11.52 -2.93 -14.94
N LYS A 38 11.05 -2.70 -16.17
CA LYS A 38 11.89 -2.61 -17.37
C LYS A 38 12.68 -1.29 -17.47
N GLY A 39 12.59 -0.40 -16.49
CA GLY A 39 13.30 0.89 -16.47
C GLY A 39 12.63 2.00 -17.28
N TRP A 40 11.34 1.87 -17.63
CA TRP A 40 10.66 2.92 -18.38
C TRP A 40 10.29 4.09 -17.47
N GLY A 41 10.57 5.31 -17.92
CA GLY A 41 10.10 6.53 -17.25
C GLY A 41 8.58 6.70 -17.35
N TYR A 42 7.96 7.31 -16.34
CA TYR A 42 6.50 7.45 -16.22
C TYR A 42 5.84 8.10 -17.46
N THR A 43 6.52 9.05 -18.12
CA THR A 43 6.02 9.69 -19.34
C THR A 43 5.91 8.71 -20.50
N ARG A 44 6.90 7.82 -20.65
CA ARG A 44 6.92 6.79 -21.71
C ARG A 44 5.85 5.73 -21.46
N ILE A 45 5.67 5.35 -20.20
CA ILE A 45 4.61 4.43 -19.77
C ILE A 45 3.23 5.03 -20.08
N HIS A 46 2.99 6.29 -19.73
CA HIS A 46 1.70 6.96 -19.98
C HIS A 46 1.32 6.94 -21.46
N ARG A 47 2.25 7.28 -22.35
CA ARG A 47 2.02 7.22 -23.82
C ARG A 47 1.73 5.79 -24.30
N HIS A 48 2.45 4.80 -23.77
CA HIS A 48 2.22 3.40 -24.12
C HIS A 48 0.83 2.93 -23.71
N LEU A 49 0.39 3.27 -22.50
CA LEU A 49 -0.94 2.91 -22.01
C LEU A 49 -2.05 3.52 -22.88
N LEU A 50 -1.92 4.81 -23.24
CA LEU A 50 -2.88 5.46 -24.14
C LEU A 50 -2.92 4.80 -25.52
N LYS A 51 -1.77 4.45 -26.10
CA LYS A 51 -1.70 3.79 -27.41
C LYS A 51 -2.35 2.41 -27.41
N ASN A 52 -2.30 1.69 -26.28
CA ASN A 52 -2.90 0.36 -26.11
C ASN A 52 -4.34 0.41 -25.58
N GLY A 53 -4.98 1.59 -25.53
CA GLY A 53 -6.39 1.72 -25.16
C GLY A 53 -6.69 1.57 -23.65
N PHE A 54 -5.70 1.69 -22.78
CA PHE A 54 -5.94 1.68 -21.33
C PHE A 54 -6.65 2.96 -20.87
N GLU A 55 -7.65 2.81 -20.02
CA GLU A 55 -8.31 3.92 -19.34
C GLU A 55 -7.39 4.51 -18.25
N ILE A 56 -6.71 5.60 -18.58
CA ILE A 56 -5.87 6.36 -17.65
C ILE A 56 -6.19 7.85 -17.70
N GLY A 57 -5.93 8.55 -16.60
CA GLY A 57 -6.09 10.00 -16.53
C GLY A 57 -5.25 10.73 -17.59
N LYS A 58 -5.72 11.91 -17.99
CA LYS A 58 -5.08 12.76 -19.02
C LYS A 58 -3.63 13.13 -18.68
N SER A 59 -3.30 13.26 -17.39
CA SER A 59 -1.97 13.68 -16.95
C SER A 59 -0.96 12.54 -16.94
N LYS A 60 0.23 12.81 -17.49
CA LYS A 60 1.40 11.90 -17.40
C LYS A 60 1.82 11.61 -15.96
N THR A 61 1.59 12.53 -15.03
CA THR A 61 1.93 12.35 -13.60
C THR A 61 1.05 11.32 -12.91
N THR A 62 -0.11 10.96 -13.50
CA THR A 62 -0.99 9.92 -12.96
C THR A 62 -0.29 8.58 -12.82
N VAL A 63 0.63 8.24 -13.73
CA VAL A 63 1.41 6.99 -13.63
C VAL A 63 2.32 6.99 -12.39
N ASP A 64 3.01 8.09 -12.11
CA ASP A 64 3.87 8.21 -10.91
C ASP A 64 3.07 8.07 -9.61
N LEU A 65 1.91 8.73 -9.54
CA LEU A 65 0.99 8.61 -8.40
C LEU A 65 0.46 7.18 -8.22
N ILE A 66 0.18 6.46 -9.31
CA ILE A 66 -0.24 5.06 -9.26
C ILE A 66 0.89 4.19 -8.69
N ILE A 67 2.12 4.36 -9.18
CA ILE A 67 3.29 3.61 -8.68
C ILE A 67 3.49 3.84 -7.17
N LYS A 68 3.41 5.10 -6.72
CA LYS A 68 3.48 5.45 -5.29
C LYS A 68 2.37 4.76 -4.48
N LYS A 69 1.13 4.77 -4.97
CA LYS A 69 0.00 4.08 -4.32
C LYS A 69 0.18 2.57 -4.26
N ILE A 70 0.72 1.94 -5.31
CA ILE A 70 1.01 0.49 -5.32
C ILE A 70 2.07 0.16 -4.27
N LYS A 71 3.16 0.93 -4.21
CA LYS A 71 4.22 0.75 -3.20
C LYS A 71 3.68 0.90 -1.78
N LYS A 72 2.91 1.97 -1.52
CA LYS A 72 2.31 2.19 -0.19
C LYS A 72 1.33 1.09 0.19
N ARG A 73 0.52 0.61 -0.77
CA ARG A 73 -0.38 -0.51 -0.55
C ARG A 73 0.38 -1.79 -0.20
N LYS A 74 1.47 -2.10 -0.89
CA LYS A 74 2.32 -3.24 -0.58
C LYS A 74 2.90 -3.14 0.83
N GLU A 75 3.42 -1.96 1.19
CA GLU A 75 3.95 -1.67 2.53
C GLU A 75 2.91 -1.89 3.63
N VAL A 76 1.67 -1.43 3.44
CA VAL A 76 0.58 -1.59 4.41
C VAL A 76 0.15 -3.06 4.53
N LEU A 77 0.14 -3.80 3.42
CA LEU A 77 -0.28 -5.20 3.39
C LEU A 77 0.82 -6.17 3.83
N SER A 78 2.11 -5.81 3.72
CA SER A 78 3.24 -6.65 4.12
C SER A 78 3.57 -6.55 5.62
N GLN A 79 2.83 -5.74 6.38
CA GLN A 79 3.14 -5.58 7.80
C GLN A 79 2.81 -6.87 8.57
N PRO A 80 3.72 -7.33 9.44
CA PRO A 80 3.51 -8.56 10.18
C PRO A 80 2.31 -8.43 11.13
N ILE A 81 1.53 -9.49 11.20
CA ILE A 81 0.50 -9.65 12.22
C ILE A 81 1.21 -10.18 13.47
N ILE A 82 1.34 -9.34 14.49
CA ILE A 82 1.83 -9.77 15.81
C ILE A 82 0.66 -10.51 16.47
N ASP A 83 0.66 -11.84 16.35
CA ASP A 83 -0.34 -12.73 16.94
C ASP A 83 0.13 -13.19 18.34
N GLY A 84 0.17 -12.24 19.28
CA GLY A 84 0.54 -12.50 20.68
C GLY A 84 1.26 -11.32 21.34
N ILE A 85 0.95 -11.09 22.61
CA ILE A 85 1.71 -10.17 23.48
C ILE A 85 2.77 -11.02 24.20
N GLY A 86 4.04 -10.90 23.81
CA GLY A 86 5.15 -11.61 24.44
C GLY A 86 6.28 -10.65 24.81
N ASN A 87 6.90 -10.86 25.98
CA ASN A 87 8.00 -10.06 26.54
C ASN A 87 7.64 -8.62 26.93
N PHE A 88 6.67 -8.43 27.82
CA PHE A 88 6.49 -7.16 28.52
C PHE A 88 7.06 -7.26 29.95
N ARG A 89 7.79 -6.23 30.38
CA ARG A 89 8.20 -6.07 31.78
C ARG A 89 7.13 -5.28 32.50
N VAL A 90 6.68 -5.80 33.64
CA VAL A 90 5.77 -5.09 34.54
C VAL A 90 6.62 -4.51 35.65
N GLU A 91 6.67 -3.17 35.75
CA GLU A 91 7.23 -2.48 36.92
C GLU A 91 6.08 -2.07 37.84
N MET A 92 6.19 -2.44 39.11
CA MET A 92 5.33 -1.95 40.17
C MET A 92 5.89 -0.61 40.67
N ILE A 93 5.05 0.42 40.66
CA ILE A 93 5.36 1.70 41.29
C ILE A 93 4.58 1.73 42.62
N GLU A 94 5.29 1.67 43.74
CA GLU A 94 4.71 1.87 45.07
C GLU A 94 4.54 3.37 45.33
N PHE A 95 3.37 3.75 45.87
CA PHE A 95 3.03 5.13 46.26
C PHE A 95 3.14 5.30 47.77
#